data_AF-A0A8J7D518-F1
#
_entry.id   AF-A0A8J7D518-F1
#
_cell.length_a   1.000
_cell.length_b   1.000
_cell.length_c   1.000
_cell.angle_alpha   90.00
_cell.angle_beta   90.00
_cell.angle_gamma   90.00
#
_symmetry.space_group_name_H-M   'P 1'
#
loop_
_entity.id
_entity.type
_entity.pdbx_description
1 polymer ?
#
loop_
_entity_poly.entity_id
_entity_poly.type
_entity_poly.pdbx_seq_one_letter_code
_entity_poly.pdbx_strand_id
1 'polypeptide(L)'
;MESKKFYNFQTSLSPPFPWEQAQELLNNYGSPLYVYDGDRLRQTIECITGAVSYPRTQFRFASVTNGNIALLKIFRSAGWGLHANTPGDIFLGLQAGFNPNEIVYSGSNLNRAEMIQVLDWGVTTLNLDSLDQLRLCCEVFINEVSKNNPPHLPHLPHLPHPPI
;
A
#
# COMPACT_ATOMS: atom_id res chain seq x y z
N MET A 1 5.29 14.61 30.71
CA MET A 1 4.29 14.89 29.65
C MET A 1 4.99 15.81 28.65
N GLU A 2 5.77 15.22 27.74
CA GLU A 2 6.59 16.00 26.81
C GLU A 2 5.72 16.63 25.71
N SER A 3 6.06 17.85 25.34
CA SER A 3 5.35 18.65 24.36
C SER A 3 5.32 17.92 23.02
N LYS A 4 4.12 17.62 22.51
CA LYS A 4 3.94 17.22 21.11
C LYS A 4 4.46 18.35 20.23
N LYS A 5 5.58 18.11 19.53
CA LYS A 5 6.07 19.00 18.47
C LYS A 5 4.99 19.06 17.39
N PHE A 6 4.24 20.14 17.35
CA PHE A 6 3.40 20.44 16.20
C PHE A 6 4.35 20.69 15.01
N TYR A 7 4.29 19.84 14.00
CA TYR A 7 5.07 20.00 12.77
C TYR A 7 4.59 21.27 12.05
N ASN A 8 5.50 22.24 11.87
CA ASN A 8 5.25 23.39 11.01
C ASN A 8 5.04 22.86 9.58
N PHE A 9 3.82 23.01 9.06
CA PHE A 9 3.56 22.93 7.63
C PHE A 9 4.00 24.27 7.03
N GLN A 10 5.01 24.24 6.18
CA GLN A 10 5.55 25.45 5.56
C GLN A 10 4.51 25.99 4.57
N THR A 11 3.98 27.18 4.84
CA THR A 11 2.98 27.89 4.00
C THR A 11 3.62 28.77 2.93
N SER A 12 4.93 28.64 2.73
CA SER A 12 5.71 29.44 1.78
C SER A 12 5.62 28.85 0.37
N LEU A 13 5.49 29.72 -0.65
CA LEU A 13 5.62 29.37 -2.07
C LEU A 13 7.06 29.00 -2.48
N SER A 14 8.03 29.15 -1.58
CA SER A 14 9.42 28.73 -1.83
C SER A 14 9.57 27.23 -1.60
N PRO A 15 10.40 26.53 -2.40
CA PRO A 15 10.70 25.13 -2.17
C PRO A 15 11.26 24.92 -0.76
N PRO A 16 11.08 23.73 -0.16
CA PRO A 16 11.61 23.40 1.17
C PRO A 16 13.14 23.25 1.19
N PHE A 17 13.82 23.61 0.10
CA PHE A 17 15.26 23.54 -0.14
C PHE A 17 15.73 24.78 -0.93
N PRO A 18 17.04 25.09 -1.00
CA PRO A 18 17.55 26.28 -1.69
C PRO A 18 17.20 26.34 -3.19
N TRP A 19 17.00 27.55 -3.72
CA TRP A 19 16.69 27.76 -5.15
C TRP A 19 17.79 27.27 -6.09
N GLU A 20 19.06 27.34 -5.68
CA GLU A 20 20.20 26.84 -6.45
C GLU A 20 20.08 25.33 -6.69
N GLN A 21 19.67 24.58 -5.66
CA GLN A 21 19.41 23.14 -5.77
C GLN A 21 18.21 22.87 -6.70
N ALA A 22 17.17 23.71 -6.66
CA ALA A 22 16.05 23.60 -7.60
C ALA A 22 16.51 23.76 -9.06
N GLN A 23 17.38 24.74 -9.34
CA GLN A 23 17.94 24.96 -10.68
C GLN A 23 18.83 23.80 -11.12
N GLU A 24 19.67 23.26 -10.22
CA GLU A 24 20.50 22.08 -10.51
C GLU A 24 19.65 20.86 -10.91
N LEU A 25 18.58 20.59 -10.15
CA LEU A 25 17.65 19.50 -10.47
C LEU A 25 16.97 19.70 -11.85
N LEU A 26 16.55 20.92 -12.17
CA LEU A 26 15.96 21.23 -13.47
C LEU A 26 16.97 21.10 -14.62
N ASN A 27 18.23 21.48 -14.40
CA ASN A 27 19.29 21.30 -15.40
C ASN A 27 19.60 19.82 -15.65
N ASN A 28 19.55 19.00 -14.60
CA ASN A 28 19.86 17.57 -14.68
C ASN A 28 18.70 16.72 -15.23
N TYR A 29 17.45 17.06 -14.90
CA TYR A 29 16.28 16.21 -15.19
C TYR A 29 15.21 16.86 -16.08
N GLY A 30 15.36 18.16 -16.42
CA GLY A 30 14.41 18.89 -17.26
C GLY A 30 13.15 19.34 -16.52
N SER A 31 12.16 19.84 -17.27
CA SER A 31 10.87 20.29 -16.74
C SER A 31 9.69 19.82 -17.61
N PRO A 32 8.50 19.56 -17.03
CA PRO A 32 8.16 19.65 -15.60
C PRO A 32 8.80 18.53 -14.77
N LEU A 33 9.17 18.82 -13.51
CA LEU A 33 9.84 17.90 -12.61
C LEU A 33 9.10 17.75 -11.29
N TYR A 34 8.81 16.51 -10.89
CA TYR A 34 8.32 16.18 -9.56
C TYR A 34 9.50 15.80 -8.66
N VAL A 35 9.56 16.42 -7.48
CA VAL A 35 10.59 16.15 -6.46
C VAL A 35 9.90 15.73 -5.17
N TYR A 36 10.37 14.64 -4.56
CA TYR A 36 9.82 14.11 -3.32
C TYR A 36 10.87 14.19 -2.21
N ASP A 37 10.45 14.69 -1.04
CA ASP A 37 11.26 14.66 0.19
C ASP A 37 11.00 13.35 0.95
N GLY A 38 11.96 12.42 0.84
CA GLY A 38 11.87 11.12 1.51
C GLY A 38 11.96 11.19 3.04
N ASP A 39 12.70 12.16 3.59
CA ASP A 39 12.84 12.31 5.04
C ASP A 39 11.57 12.88 5.66
N ARG A 40 10.94 13.85 4.98
CA ARG A 40 9.62 14.33 5.39
C ARG A 40 8.58 13.22 5.36
N LEU A 41 8.63 12.35 4.36
CA LEU A 41 7.73 11.19 4.28
C LEU A 41 7.94 10.23 5.46
N ARG A 42 9.19 9.86 5.77
CA ARG A 42 9.52 8.98 6.92
C ARG A 42 9.03 9.57 8.24
N GLN A 43 9.32 10.86 8.50
CA GLN A 43 8.86 11.56 9.69
C GLN A 43 7.34 11.58 9.82
N THR A 44 6.64 11.75 8.68
CA THR A 44 5.17 11.73 8.65
C THR A 44 4.64 10.34 9.00
N ILE A 45 5.24 9.29 8.45
CA ILE A 45 4.88 7.90 8.74
C ILE A 45 5.09 7.59 10.23
N GLU A 46 6.22 7.98 10.81
CA GLU A 46 6.52 7.80 12.24
C GLU A 46 5.50 8.51 13.13
N CYS A 47 5.16 9.77 12.79
CA CYS A 47 4.18 10.56 13.51
C CYS A 47 2.78 9.91 13.49
N ILE A 48 2.31 9.46 12.33
CA ILE A 48 1.02 8.78 12.18
C ILE A 48 1.02 7.47 12.96
N THR A 49 2.09 6.68 12.81
CA THR A 49 2.22 5.38 13.47
C THR A 49 2.22 5.52 14.99
N GLY A 50 2.97 6.49 15.53
CA GLY A 50 3.04 6.76 16.97
C GLY A 50 1.79 7.40 17.57
N ALA A 51 0.88 7.96 16.75
CA ALA A 51 -0.36 8.56 17.21
C ALA A 51 -1.47 7.53 17.53
N VAL A 52 -1.37 6.30 17.02
CA VAL A 52 -2.36 5.24 17.22
C VAL A 52 -1.82 4.18 18.17
N SER A 53 -2.41 4.04 19.36
CA SER A 53 -1.91 3.15 20.42
C SER A 53 -2.52 1.74 20.45
N TYR A 54 -3.30 1.37 19.43
CA TYR A 54 -3.99 0.07 19.41
C TYR A 54 -3.03 -1.07 19.01
N PRO A 55 -2.86 -2.14 19.83
CA PRO A 55 -1.84 -3.16 19.63
C PRO A 55 -1.93 -3.96 18.33
N ARG A 56 -3.09 -3.99 17.68
CA ARG A 56 -3.34 -4.76 16.45
C ARG A 56 -3.58 -3.88 15.22
N THR A 57 -3.26 -2.59 15.30
CA THR A 57 -3.38 -1.68 14.17
C THR A 57 -2.38 -2.05 13.08
N GLN A 58 -2.88 -2.19 11.85
CA GLN A 58 -2.06 -2.31 10.65
C GLN A 58 -2.30 -1.09 9.77
N PHE A 59 -1.22 -0.42 9.38
CA PHE A 59 -1.30 0.69 8.43
C PHE A 59 -1.09 0.15 7.01
N ARG A 60 -1.89 0.65 6.07
CA ARG A 60 -1.82 0.30 4.64
C ARG A 60 -1.82 1.60 3.83
N PHE A 61 -0.80 1.83 3.02
CA PHE A 61 -0.74 3.01 2.16
C PHE A 61 -1.59 2.81 0.89
N ALA A 62 -2.46 3.74 0.56
CA ALA A 62 -3.28 3.70 -0.65
C ALA A 62 -2.44 4.09 -1.88
N SER A 63 -2.04 3.10 -2.69
CA SER A 63 -1.16 3.29 -3.86
C SER A 63 -1.74 4.24 -4.92
N VAL A 64 -3.07 4.33 -4.99
CA VAL A 64 -3.78 5.25 -5.90
C VAL A 64 -3.43 6.72 -5.67
N THR A 65 -2.91 7.08 -4.48
CA THR A 65 -2.46 8.44 -4.19
C THR A 65 -1.11 8.75 -4.84
N ASN A 66 -0.20 7.76 -4.87
CA ASN A 66 1.08 7.84 -5.57
C ASN A 66 1.73 6.45 -5.71
N GLY A 67 1.75 5.90 -6.92
CA GLY A 67 2.31 4.59 -7.23
C GLY A 67 3.84 4.55 -7.43
N ASN A 68 4.58 5.62 -7.13
CA ASN A 68 6.03 5.66 -7.33
C ASN A 68 6.72 4.61 -6.45
N ILE A 69 7.41 3.66 -7.08
CA ILE A 69 8.05 2.50 -6.42
C ILE A 69 9.04 2.93 -5.32
N ALA A 70 9.76 4.04 -5.48
CA ALA A 70 10.70 4.51 -4.46
C ALA A 70 9.96 4.97 -3.18
N LEU A 71 8.79 5.60 -3.31
CA LEU A 71 7.96 5.97 -2.17
C LEU A 71 7.33 4.74 -1.52
N LEU A 72 6.83 3.80 -2.32
CA LEU A 72 6.27 2.53 -1.83
C LEU A 72 7.31 1.75 -0.99
N LYS A 73 8.58 1.74 -1.40
CA LYS A 73 9.68 1.14 -0.62
C LYS A 73 9.88 1.80 0.74
N ILE A 74 9.65 3.12 0.86
CA ILE A 74 9.72 3.83 2.14
C ILE A 74 8.61 3.34 3.09
N PHE A 75 7.36 3.29 2.61
CA PHE A 75 6.24 2.74 3.39
C PHE A 75 6.51 1.32 3.87
N ARG A 76 6.98 0.44 2.96
CA ARG A 76 7.35 -0.93 3.30
C ARG A 76 8.43 -0.99 4.38
N SER A 77 9.50 -0.20 4.24
CA SER A 77 10.59 -0.18 5.24
C SER A 77 10.13 0.30 6.62
N ALA A 78 9.06 1.08 6.68
CA ALA A 78 8.44 1.53 7.93
C ALA A 78 7.41 0.53 8.49
N GLY A 79 7.26 -0.65 7.86
CA GLY A 79 6.34 -1.70 8.30
C GLY A 79 4.87 -1.45 7.94
N TRP A 80 4.57 -0.46 7.09
CA TRP A 80 3.24 -0.32 6.51
C TRP A 80 3.05 -1.36 5.40
N GLY A 81 1.83 -1.87 5.24
CA GLY A 81 1.45 -2.63 4.06
C GLY A 81 0.90 -1.71 2.95
N LEU A 82 0.31 -2.32 1.93
CA LEU A 82 -0.25 -1.63 0.77
C LEU A 82 -1.77 -1.82 0.70
N HIS A 83 -2.47 -0.77 0.30
CA HIS A 83 -3.87 -0.81 -0.11
C HIS A 83 -3.95 -0.54 -1.60
N ALA A 84 -4.57 -1.46 -2.33
CA ALA A 84 -4.62 -1.53 -3.78
C ALA A 84 -6.08 -1.51 -4.28
N ASN A 85 -6.33 -0.84 -5.41
CA ASN A 85 -7.66 -0.77 -6.02
C ASN A 85 -7.70 -1.41 -7.42
N THR A 86 -6.54 -1.60 -8.05
CA THR A 86 -6.40 -2.22 -9.37
C THR A 86 -5.33 -3.32 -9.35
N PRO A 87 -5.34 -4.27 -10.29
CA PRO A 87 -4.23 -5.21 -10.45
C PRO A 87 -2.88 -4.50 -10.66
N GLY A 88 -2.88 -3.32 -11.30
CA GLY A 88 -1.69 -2.49 -11.47
C GLY A 88 -1.09 -2.01 -10.15
N ASP A 89 -1.94 -1.67 -9.17
CA ASP A 89 -1.50 -1.30 -7.82
C ASP A 89 -0.79 -2.44 -7.11
N ILE A 90 -1.35 -3.66 -7.21
CA ILE A 90 -0.72 -4.87 -6.66
C ILE A 90 0.62 -5.08 -7.34
N PHE A 91 0.67 -5.00 -8.68
CA PHE A 91 1.91 -5.15 -9.42
C PHE A 91 3.00 -4.18 -8.95
N LEU A 92 2.68 -2.89 -8.80
CA LEU A 92 3.61 -1.88 -8.27
C LEU A 92 4.05 -2.20 -6.85
N GLY A 93 3.14 -2.70 -6.01
CA GLY A 93 3.45 -3.19 -4.67
C GLY A 93 4.46 -4.33 -4.66
N LEU A 94 4.22 -5.35 -5.48
CA LEU A 94 5.14 -6.49 -5.61
C LEU A 94 6.51 -6.03 -6.13
N GLN A 95 6.57 -5.10 -7.10
CA GLN A 95 7.82 -4.50 -7.57
C GLN A 95 8.55 -3.65 -6.50
N ALA A 96 7.79 -3.04 -5.58
CA ALA A 96 8.34 -2.36 -4.42
C ALA A 96 8.79 -3.34 -3.30
N GLY A 97 8.54 -4.64 -3.48
CA GLY A 97 8.99 -5.72 -2.60
C GLY A 97 8.00 -6.14 -1.53
N PHE A 98 6.77 -5.61 -1.53
CA PHE A 98 5.74 -6.04 -0.59
C PHE A 98 5.46 -7.53 -0.77
N ASN A 99 5.28 -8.23 0.35
CA ASN A 99 4.76 -9.59 0.32
C ASN A 99 3.26 -9.55 -0.02
N PRO A 100 2.71 -10.55 -0.72
CA PRO A 100 1.27 -10.55 -1.06
C PRO A 100 0.33 -10.44 0.15
N ASN A 101 0.73 -10.99 1.31
CA ASN A 101 -0.01 -10.87 2.57
C ASN A 101 0.02 -9.46 3.19
N GLU A 102 0.95 -8.60 2.75
CA GLU A 102 1.06 -7.18 3.10
C GLU A 102 0.21 -6.29 2.17
N ILE A 103 -0.54 -6.87 1.22
CA ILE A 103 -1.44 -6.14 0.32
C ILE A 103 -2.91 -6.41 0.66
N VAL A 104 -3.73 -5.36 0.73
CA VAL A 104 -5.19 -5.44 0.77
C VAL A 104 -5.73 -4.90 -0.54
N TYR A 105 -6.60 -5.65 -1.21
CA TYR A 105 -7.28 -5.21 -2.41
C TYR A 105 -8.70 -4.72 -2.10
N SER A 106 -9.17 -3.67 -2.77
CA SER A 106 -10.54 -3.12 -2.59
C SER A 106 -11.14 -2.55 -3.87
N GLY A 107 -10.76 -3.05 -5.04
CA GLY A 107 -11.37 -2.62 -6.31
C GLY A 107 -12.74 -3.25 -6.55
N SER A 108 -13.66 -2.47 -7.10
CA SER A 108 -15.06 -2.87 -7.36
C SER A 108 -15.27 -3.70 -8.63
N ASN A 109 -14.36 -3.59 -9.59
CA ASN A 109 -14.62 -4.00 -10.98
C ASN A 109 -13.68 -5.10 -11.47
N LEU A 110 -13.36 -6.08 -10.62
CA LEU A 110 -12.59 -7.25 -11.07
C LEU A 110 -13.42 -8.12 -11.99
N ASN A 111 -12.95 -8.32 -13.22
CA ASN A 111 -13.44 -9.41 -14.05
C ASN A 111 -12.84 -10.75 -13.60
N ARG A 112 -13.34 -11.87 -14.15
CA ARG A 112 -12.89 -13.22 -13.78
C ARG A 112 -11.38 -13.43 -13.94
N ALA A 113 -10.79 -12.93 -15.02
CA ALA A 113 -9.35 -13.10 -15.30
C ALA A 113 -8.50 -12.29 -14.31
N GLU A 114 -8.93 -11.08 -13.99
CA GLU A 114 -8.24 -10.26 -12.97
C GLU A 114 -8.37 -10.88 -11.58
N MET A 115 -9.54 -11.43 -11.22
CA MET A 115 -9.71 -12.15 -9.95
C MET A 115 -8.76 -13.35 -9.83
N ILE A 116 -8.62 -14.14 -10.90
CA ILE A 116 -7.62 -15.24 -10.96
C ILE A 116 -6.22 -14.68 -10.74
N GLN A 117 -5.84 -13.63 -11.47
CA GLN A 117 -4.52 -13.03 -11.37
C GLN A 117 -4.20 -12.51 -9.96
N VAL A 118 -5.14 -11.84 -9.31
CA VAL A 118 -4.98 -11.33 -7.93
C VAL A 118 -4.72 -12.47 -6.95
N LEU A 119 -5.47 -13.57 -7.09
CA LEU A 119 -5.31 -14.76 -6.25
C LEU A 119 -4.00 -15.52 -6.56
N ASP A 120 -3.61 -15.61 -7.84
CA ASP A 120 -2.35 -16.23 -8.28
C ASP A 120 -1.13 -15.47 -7.76
N TRP A 121 -1.22 -14.14 -7.68
CA TRP A 121 -0.22 -13.30 -7.01
C TRP A 121 -0.17 -13.49 -5.49
N GLY A 122 -1.06 -14.31 -4.91
CA GLY A 122 -1.09 -14.64 -3.49
C GLY A 122 -1.74 -13.57 -2.63
N VAL A 123 -2.47 -12.61 -3.21
CA VAL A 123 -3.17 -11.58 -2.43
C VAL A 123 -4.45 -12.18 -1.87
N THR A 124 -4.49 -12.32 -0.54
CA THR A 124 -5.57 -13.05 0.14
C THR A 124 -6.52 -12.18 0.93
N THR A 125 -6.22 -10.89 1.07
CA THR A 125 -7.08 -9.94 1.76
C THR A 125 -7.82 -9.10 0.73
N LEU A 126 -9.05 -9.49 0.43
CA LEU A 126 -9.93 -8.81 -0.52
C LEU A 126 -11.10 -8.19 0.23
N ASN A 127 -11.27 -6.88 0.11
CA ASN A 127 -12.50 -6.20 0.51
C ASN A 127 -13.45 -6.23 -0.69
N LEU A 128 -14.53 -6.99 -0.55
CA LEU A 128 -15.53 -7.14 -1.61
C LEU A 128 -16.71 -6.22 -1.37
N ASP A 129 -17.15 -5.51 -2.40
CA ASP A 129 -18.15 -4.45 -2.29
C ASP A 129 -19.58 -4.90 -2.59
N SER A 130 -19.75 -6.12 -3.12
CA SER A 130 -21.03 -6.65 -3.59
C SER A 130 -21.10 -8.17 -3.48
N LEU A 131 -22.34 -8.69 -3.40
CA LEU A 131 -22.59 -10.13 -3.38
C LEU A 131 -22.15 -10.82 -4.67
N ASP A 132 -22.25 -10.14 -5.81
CA ASP A 132 -21.82 -10.70 -7.09
C ASP A 132 -20.30 -10.81 -7.17
N GLN A 133 -19.56 -9.85 -6.61
CA GLN A 133 -18.10 -9.96 -6.49
C GLN A 133 -17.69 -11.10 -5.54
N LEU A 134 -18.41 -11.28 -4.43
CA LEU A 134 -18.23 -12.44 -3.53
C LEU A 134 -18.46 -13.76 -4.26
N ARG A 135 -19.56 -13.88 -5.01
CA ARG A 135 -19.86 -15.08 -5.81
C ARG A 135 -18.74 -15.38 -6.80
N LEU A 136 -18.30 -14.36 -7.56
CA LEU A 136 -17.19 -14.51 -8.51
C LEU A 136 -15.90 -14.98 -7.82
N CYS A 137 -15.55 -14.39 -6.67
CA CYS A 137 -14.39 -14.78 -5.88
C CYS A 137 -14.48 -16.25 -5.43
N CYS A 138 -15.64 -16.68 -4.92
CA CYS A 138 -15.86 -18.07 -4.51
C CYS A 138 -15.78 -19.04 -5.69
N GLU A 139 -16.40 -18.71 -6.82
CA GLU A 139 -16.35 -19.54 -8.04
C GLU A 139 -14.92 -19.72 -8.54
N VAL A 140 -14.15 -18.64 -8.61
CA VAL A 140 -12.75 -18.69 -9.03
C VAL A 140 -11.95 -19.56 -8.06
N PHE A 141 -12.09 -19.32 -6.76
CA PHE A 141 -11.36 -20.06 -5.73
C PHE A 141 -11.62 -21.57 -5.77
N ILE A 142 -12.90 -21.99 -5.84
CA ILE A 142 -13.28 -23.40 -5.90
C ILE A 142 -12.72 -24.07 -7.17
N ASN A 143 -12.79 -23.37 -8.31
CA ASN A 143 -12.30 -23.90 -9.58
C ASN A 143 -10.78 -24.10 -9.57
N GLU A 144 -10.01 -23.17 -9.00
CA GLU A 144 -8.55 -23.29 -8.93
C GLU A 144 -8.11 -24.40 -7.97
N VAL A 145 -8.76 -24.52 -6.81
CA VAL A 145 -8.53 -25.66 -5.90
C VAL A 145 -8.86 -27.00 -6.56
N SER A 146 -9.96 -27.07 -7.33
CA SER A 146 -10.39 -28.30 -8.02
C SER A 146 -9.42 -28.73 -9.13
N LYS A 147 -8.65 -27.79 -9.70
CA LYS A 147 -7.62 -28.07 -10.71
C LYS A 147 -6.28 -28.52 -10.13
N ASN A 148 -6.17 -28.75 -8.81
CA ASN A 148 -4.91 -28.94 -8.08
C ASN A 148 -3.92 -27.78 -8.25
N ASN A 149 -4.39 -26.57 -8.56
CA ASN A 149 -3.61 -25.35 -8.57
C ASN A 149 -4.18 -24.39 -7.52
N PRO A 150 -4.14 -24.77 -6.21
CA PRO A 150 -4.69 -23.90 -5.19
C PRO A 150 -3.93 -22.57 -5.24
N PRO A 151 -4.63 -21.42 -5.26
CA PRO A 151 -3.95 -20.14 -5.17
C PRO A 151 -3.10 -20.15 -3.89
N HIS A 152 -1.91 -19.55 -3.96
CA HIS A 152 -0.97 -19.52 -2.83
C HIS A 152 -1.57 -18.73 -1.66
N LEU A 153 -2.38 -19.39 -0.83
CA LEU A 153 -2.86 -18.86 0.42
C LEU A 153 -1.76 -19.05 1.47
N PRO A 154 -1.29 -17.98 2.13
CA PRO A 154 -0.49 -18.16 3.33
C PRO A 154 -1.37 -18.84 4.39
N HIS A 155 -0.76 -19.70 5.21
CA HIS A 155 -1.41 -20.20 6.41
C HIS A 155 -1.93 -19.00 7.20
N LEU A 156 -3.25 -18.89 7.36
CA LEU A 156 -3.85 -17.88 8.21
C LEU A 156 -3.15 -17.99 9.58
N PRO A 157 -2.50 -16.92 10.08
CA PRO A 157 -2.00 -16.95 11.45
C PRO A 157 -3.20 -17.24 12.35
N HIS A 158 -3.05 -18.21 13.26
CA HIS A 158 -4.06 -18.47 14.28
C HIS A 158 -4.34 -17.16 15.01
N LEU A 159 -5.49 -16.54 14.70
CA LEU A 159 -5.95 -15.39 15.43
C LEU A 159 -6.28 -15.89 16.84
N PRO A 160 -5.63 -15.37 17.90
CA PRO A 160 -6.03 -15.72 19.25
C PRO A 160 -7.50 -15.33 19.42
N HIS A 161 -8.31 -16.30 19.87
CA HIS A 161 -9.70 -16.05 20.20
C HIS A 161 -9.77 -14.88 21.19
N PRO A 162 -10.71 -13.94 21.03
CA PRO A 162 -10.94 -12.95 22.07
C PRO A 162 -11.27 -13.68 23.39
N PRO A 163 -10.75 -13.20 24.53
CA PRO A 163 -11.17 -13.74 25.82
C PRO A 163 -12.70 -13.59 25.94
N ILE A 164 -13.35 -14.69 26.37
CA ILE A 164 -14.79 -14.76 26.68
C ILE A 164 -15.07 -13.83 27.87
#